data_AF-A0A9E2X9J0-F1
#
_entry.id   AF-A0A9E2X9J0-F1
#
_cell.length_a   1.000
_cell.length_b   1.000
_cell.length_c   1.000
_cell.angle_alpha   90.00
_cell.angle_beta   90.00
_cell.angle_gamma   90.00
#
_symmetry.space_group_name_H-M   'P 1'
#
loop_
_entity.id
_entity.type
_entity.pdbx_description
1 polymer ?
#
loop_
_entity_poly.entity_id
_entity_poly.type
_entity_poly.pdbx_seq_one_letter_code
_entity_poly.pdbx_strand_id
1 'polypeptide(L)' 'MRRVALLCGLLAIAACSGTTEVVENSPTAVTVKFGGFGTDIDDAKQVAQKVCASHGKTARLRQVNDEGLGRHFGHFDCV' A
#
# COMPACT_ATOMS: atom_id res chain seq x y z
N MET A 1 7.30 37.96 -4.20
CA MET A 1 8.15 36.87 -3.66
C MET A 1 7.26 35.97 -2.80
N ARG A 2 6.86 34.80 -3.32
CA ARG A 2 5.74 34.01 -2.81
C ARG A 2 6.29 32.75 -2.09
N ARG A 3 6.42 32.93 -0.77
CA ARG A 3 6.41 31.99 0.36
C ARG A 3 6.60 30.48 0.05
N VAL A 4 7.81 30.00 0.39
CA VAL A 4 8.14 28.77 1.14
C VAL A 4 7.20 27.57 0.91
N ALA A 5 7.59 26.68 -0.01
CA ALA A 5 7.09 25.31 -0.04
C ALA A 5 7.87 24.50 1.00
N LEU A 6 7.19 24.18 2.10
CA LEU A 6 7.69 23.35 3.19
C LEU A 6 7.98 21.92 2.69
N LEU A 7 9.26 21.55 2.76
CA LEU A 7 9.69 20.17 2.97
C LEU A 7 9.00 19.63 4.24
N CYS A 8 8.28 18.52 4.15
CA CYS A 8 8.08 17.59 5.26
C CYS A 8 7.32 16.35 4.79
N GLY A 9 7.87 15.15 5.06
CA GLY A 9 7.07 13.94 5.00
C GLY A 9 7.72 12.67 4.47
N LEU A 10 9.05 12.50 4.57
CA LEU A 10 9.65 11.16 4.55
C LEU A 10 9.33 10.47 5.89
N LEU A 11 8.06 10.12 6.07
CA LEU A 11 7.62 9.16 7.09
C LEU A 11 7.85 7.76 6.53
N ALA A 12 9.13 7.38 6.51
CA ALA A 12 9.56 5.99 6.45
C ALA A 12 9.11 5.32 7.76
N ILE A 13 7.85 4.91 7.80
CA ILE A 13 7.33 4.11 8.89
C ILE A 13 7.88 2.71 8.67
N ALA A 14 8.95 2.41 9.39
CA ALA A 14 9.48 1.08 9.60
C ALA A 14 8.35 0.19 10.15
N ALA A 15 7.74 -0.61 9.29
CA ALA A 15 6.92 -1.73 9.71
C ALA A 15 7.86 -2.92 9.94
N CYS A 16 8.11 -3.19 11.23
CA CYS A 16 8.80 -4.39 11.69
C CYS A 16 7.98 -5.63 11.33
N SER A 17 8.62 -6.59 10.65
CA SER A 17 8.36 -8.04 10.73
C SER A 17 6.97 -8.57 10.29
N GLY A 18 6.39 -8.00 9.23
CA GLY A 18 5.29 -8.62 8.49
C GLY A 18 5.56 -8.43 7.00
N THR A 19 5.44 -9.49 6.20
CA THR A 19 5.80 -9.58 4.78
C THR A 19 4.84 -8.83 3.84
N THR A 20 4.28 -7.70 4.29
CA THR A 20 3.53 -6.77 3.45
C THR A 20 4.47 -5.80 2.74
N GLU A 21 4.48 -5.86 1.42
CA GLU A 21 5.40 -5.11 0.56
C GLU A 21 4.61 -4.44 -0.56
N VAL A 22 4.77 -3.12 -0.75
CA VAL A 22 4.17 -2.41 -1.89
C VAL A 22 5.05 -2.64 -3.11
N VAL A 23 4.55 -3.43 -4.06
CA VAL A 23 5.27 -3.76 -5.30
C VAL A 23 4.90 -2.86 -6.48
N GLU A 24 3.77 -2.16 -6.37
CA GLU A 24 3.35 -1.13 -7.32
C GLU A 24 2.71 0.05 -6.56
N ASN A 25 3.11 1.27 -6.90
CA ASN A 25 2.55 2.49 -6.34
C ASN A 25 2.37 3.53 -7.45
N SER A 26 1.12 3.87 -7.75
CA SER A 26 0.76 4.93 -8.68
C SER A 26 -0.46 5.72 -8.18
N PRO A 27 -0.72 6.92 -8.73
CA PRO A 27 -1.90 7.70 -8.35
C PRO A 27 -3.25 7.05 -8.66
N THR A 28 -3.28 5.97 -9.45
CA THR A 28 -4.50 5.28 -9.89
C THR A 28 -4.59 3.84 -9.41
N ALA A 29 -3.47 3.20 -9.09
CA ALA A 29 -3.43 1.80 -8.68
C ALA A 29 -2.26 1.52 -7.74
N VAL A 30 -2.47 0.60 -6.80
CA VAL A 30 -1.47 0.11 -5.84
C VAL A 30 -1.55 -1.40 -5.79
N THR A 31 -0.40 -2.08 -5.84
CA THR A 31 -0.31 -3.53 -5.63
C THR A 31 0.49 -3.79 -4.36
N VAL A 32 -0.12 -4.52 -3.43
CA VAL A 32 0.48 -4.89 -2.14
C VAL A 32 0.62 -6.40 -2.10
N LYS A 33 1.87 -6.86 -2.04
CA LYS A 33 2.18 -8.24 -1.71
C LYS A 33 1.97 -8.45 -0.20
N PHE A 34 1.37 -9.55 0.18
CA PHE A 34 1.14 -9.97 1.56
C PHE A 34 1.27 -11.49 1.67
N GLY A 35 1.35 -12.02 2.89
CA GLY A 35 1.43 -13.46 3.14
C GLY A 35 2.73 -13.89 3.81
N GLY A 36 2.63 -14.89 4.67
CA GLY A 36 3.60 -15.22 5.72
C GLY A 36 2.86 -15.47 7.04
N PHE A 37 3.56 -15.76 8.12
CA PHE A 37 2.91 -15.91 9.43
C PHE A 37 2.34 -14.57 9.91
N GLY A 38 1.01 -14.47 9.99
CA GLY A 38 0.32 -13.33 10.61
C GLY A 38 0.13 -12.10 9.72
N THR A 39 0.23 -12.23 8.39
CA THR A 39 -0.20 -11.16 7.46
C THR A 39 -1.32 -11.66 6.56
N ASP A 40 -2.36 -10.84 6.40
CA ASP A 40 -3.53 -11.17 5.58
C ASP A 40 -3.93 -10.01 4.64
N ILE A 41 -5.07 -10.18 3.98
CA ILE A 41 -5.59 -9.19 3.03
C ILE A 41 -5.99 -7.87 3.70
N ASP A 42 -6.31 -7.87 5.01
CA ASP A 42 -6.67 -6.66 5.72
C ASP A 42 -5.43 -5.80 6.02
N ASP A 43 -4.27 -6.40 6.28
CA ASP A 43 -3.00 -5.67 6.32
C ASP A 43 -2.69 -5.02 4.96
N ALA A 44 -2.89 -5.76 3.87
CA ALA A 44 -2.71 -5.24 2.52
C ALA A 44 -3.67 -4.07 2.22
N LYS A 45 -4.93 -4.15 2.67
CA LYS A 45 -5.90 -3.04 2.58
C LYS A 45 -5.46 -1.82 3.37
N GLN A 46 -4.96 -1.98 4.59
CA GLN A 46 -4.49 -0.86 5.40
C GLN A 46 -3.31 -0.14 4.72
N VAL A 47 -2.37 -0.91 4.18
CA VAL A 47 -1.24 -0.36 3.40
C VAL A 47 -1.75 0.36 2.16
N ALA A 48 -2.61 -0.27 1.36
CA ALA A 48 -3.17 0.34 0.15
C ALA A 48 -3.96 1.63 0.45
N GLN A 49 -4.77 1.63 1.52
CA GLN A 49 -5.53 2.80 1.94
C GLN A 49 -4.62 3.96 2.31
N LYS A 50 -3.53 3.70 3.03
CA LYS A 50 -2.54 4.72 3.38
C LYS A 50 -1.84 5.29 2.14
N VAL A 51 -1.52 4.44 1.16
CA VAL A 51 -0.91 4.88 -0.10
C VAL A 51 -1.89 5.73 -0.91
N CYS A 52 -3.11 5.25 -1.16
CA CYS A 52 -4.12 6.02 -1.89
C CYS A 52 -4.51 7.33 -1.17
N ALA A 53 -4.54 7.34 0.16
CA ALA A 53 -4.83 8.55 0.94
C ALA A 53 -3.77 9.64 0.73
N SER A 54 -2.52 9.28 0.44
CA SER A 54 -1.48 10.26 0.07
C SER A 54 -1.79 11.02 -1.23
N HIS A 55 -2.68 10.46 -2.05
CA HIS A 55 -3.19 11.07 -3.28
C HIS A 55 -4.59 11.69 -3.10
N GLY A 56 -5.13 11.73 -1.87
CA GLY A 56 -6.48 12.21 -1.61
C GLY A 56 -7.58 11.26 -2.10
N LYS A 57 -7.25 9.96 -2.23
CA LYS A 57 -8.13 8.92 -2.76
C LYS A 57 -8.34 7.79 -1.76
N THR A 58 -9.29 6.92 -2.05
CA THR A 58 -9.59 5.70 -1.27
C THR A 58 -9.10 4.48 -2.02
N ALA A 59 -8.57 3.49 -1.29
CA ALA A 59 -8.21 2.22 -1.88
C ALA A 59 -9.47 1.34 -2.03
N ARG A 60 -9.72 0.88 -3.25
CA ARG A 60 -10.74 -0.11 -3.56
C ARG A 60 -10.06 -1.40 -4.01
N LEU A 61 -10.33 -2.50 -3.33
CA LEU A 61 -9.83 -3.81 -3.75
C LEU A 61 -10.42 -4.17 -5.12
N ARG A 62 -9.53 -4.42 -6.09
CA ARG A 62 -9.87 -4.86 -7.45
C ARG A 62 -9.78 -6.37 -7.57
N GLN A 63 -8.67 -6.94 -7.11
CA GLN A 63 -8.37 -8.37 -7.24
C GLN A 63 -7.39 -8.83 -6.17
N VAL A 64 -7.49 -10.10 -5.79
CA VAL A 64 -6.47 -10.82 -5.01
C VAL A 64 -5.94 -11.96 -5.86
N ASN A 65 -4.61 -12.07 -5.95
CA ASN A 65 -3.92 -13.14 -6.66
C ASN A 65 -3.07 -13.97 -5.70
N ASP A 66 -3.16 -15.29 -5.83
CA ASP A 66 -2.37 -16.25 -5.05
C ASP A 66 -1.27 -16.84 -5.94
N GLU A 67 -0.01 -16.55 -5.62
CA GLU A 67 1.16 -17.08 -6.37
C GLU A 67 1.81 -18.29 -5.69
N GLY A 68 1.12 -18.89 -4.71
CA GLY A 68 1.61 -20.02 -3.94
C GLY A 68 2.78 -19.67 -3.01
N LEU A 69 3.23 -20.66 -2.24
CA LEU A 69 4.30 -20.51 -1.23
C LEU A 69 4.00 -19.41 -0.18
N GLY A 70 2.72 -19.16 0.11
CA GLY A 70 2.29 -18.12 1.05
C GLY A 70 2.48 -16.69 0.54
N ARG A 71 2.62 -16.48 -0.77
CA ARG A 71 2.66 -15.15 -1.40
C ARG A 71 1.33 -14.84 -2.04
N HIS A 72 0.75 -13.74 -1.62
CA HIS A 72 -0.52 -13.21 -2.08
C HIS A 72 -0.33 -11.77 -2.53
N PHE A 73 -1.10 -11.30 -3.51
CA PHE A 73 -1.04 -9.94 -4.02
C PHE A 73 -2.44 -9.34 -4.03
N GLY A 74 -2.60 -8.22 -3.33
CA GLY A 74 -3.81 -7.40 -3.38
C GLY A 74 -3.59 -6.28 -4.38
N HIS A 75 -4.41 -6.22 -5.42
CA HIS A 75 -4.45 -5.15 -6.39
C HIS A 75 -5.58 -4.18 -6.04
N PHE A 76 -5.25 -2.91 -5.88
CA PHE A 76 -6.15 -1.86 -5.43
C PHE A 76 -6.21 -0.73 -6.44
N ASP A 77 -7.43 -0.24 -6.71
CA ASP A 77 -7.67 1.02 -7.38
C ASP A 77 -7.60 2.17 -6.37
N CYS A 78 -6.93 3.26 -6.71
CA CYS A 78 -7.09 4.52 -5.98
C CYS A 78 -8.19 5.36 -6.68
N VAL A 79 -9.34 5.49 -6.02
CA VAL A 79 -10.54 6.20 -6.50
C VAL A 79 -10.98 7.34 -5.60
#